data_AF-A0A8X6K3D7-F1
#
_entry.id   AF-A0A8X6K3D7-F1
#
_cell.length_a   1.000
_cell.length_b   1.000
_cell.length_c   1.000
_cell.angle_alpha   90.00
_cell.angle_beta   90.00
_cell.angle_gamma   90.00
#
_symmetry.space_group_name_H-M   'P 1'
#
loop_
_entity.id
_entity.type
_entity.pdbx_description
1 polymer ?
#
loop_
_entity_poly.entity_id
_entity_poly.type
_entity_poly.pdbx_seq_one_letter_code
_entity_poly.pdbx_strand_id
1 'polypeptide(L)'
;MQSISTSDFVDRLRTHISRQRPVPASCHAWTPFVFKDLETCTYAMLRDDSIRGALQPPYSGPYRILQRIGKVFVLHMGTKEVRVIVS
;
A
#
# COMPACT_ATOMS: atom_id res chain seq x y z
N MET A 1 43.08 24.14 20.23
CA MET A 1 41.85 23.67 19.54
C MET A 1 42.28 23.20 18.17
N GLN A 2 42.21 21.90 17.87
CA GLN A 2 42.61 21.38 16.55
C GLN A 2 41.51 21.70 15.52
N SER A 3 41.88 22.38 14.44
CA SER A 3 41.01 22.62 13.29
C SER A 3 40.86 21.32 12.51
N ILE A 4 39.71 20.66 12.65
CA ILE A 4 39.36 19.50 11.83
C ILE A 4 39.17 19.99 10.39
N SER A 5 39.93 19.43 9.45
CA SER A 5 39.77 19.73 8.03
C SER A 5 38.40 19.24 7.55
N THR A 6 37.78 19.93 6.59
CA THR A 6 36.46 19.54 6.07
C THR A 6 36.47 18.13 5.49
N SER A 7 37.58 17.70 4.89
CA SER A 7 37.74 16.32 4.38
C SER A 7 37.68 15.29 5.52
N ASP A 8 38.40 15.53 6.62
CA ASP A 8 38.43 14.60 7.76
C ASP A 8 37.05 14.48 8.41
N PHE A 9 36.31 15.58 8.49
CA PHE A 9 34.94 15.55 8.99
C PHE A 9 34.03 14.68 8.13
N VAL A 10 34.08 14.86 6.81
CA VAL A 10 33.24 14.12 5.85
C VAL A 10 33.58 12.64 5.87
N ASP A 11 34.85 12.27 5.93
CA ASP A 11 35.26 10.87 5.95
C ASP A 11 34.87 10.15 7.25
N ARG A 12 34.94 10.87 8.38
CA ARG A 12 34.42 10.37 9.66
C ARG A 12 32.91 10.20 9.62
N LEU A 13 32.17 11.12 9.01
CA LEU A 13 30.72 11.04 8.88
C LEU A 13 30.31 9.85 8.01
N ARG A 14 30.93 9.66 6.84
CA ARG A 14 30.69 8.51 5.96
C ARG A 14 30.99 7.19 6.66
N THR A 15 32.07 7.13 7.43
CA THR A 15 32.44 5.96 8.23
C THR A 15 31.39 5.68 9.32
N HIS A 16 30.86 6.72 9.96
CA HIS A 16 29.85 6.56 11.00
C HIS A 16 28.51 6.08 10.44
N ILE A 17 28.04 6.69 9.34
CA ILE A 17 26.79 6.32 8.68
C ILE A 17 26.88 4.92 8.07
N SER A 18 27.99 4.56 7.45
CA SER A 18 28.17 3.20 6.87
C SER A 18 28.20 2.09 7.93
N ARG A 19 28.61 2.41 9.16
CA ARG A 19 28.55 1.48 10.30
C ARG A 19 27.14 1.31 10.87
N GLN A 20 26.26 2.29 10.65
CA GLN A 20 24.84 2.23 11.03
C GLN A 20 24.09 1.38 9.99
N ARG A 21 24.27 0.06 10.03
CA ARG A 21 23.45 -0.84 9.21
C ARG A 21 22.05 -0.92 9.80
N PRO A 22 20.98 -0.84 8.98
CA PRO A 22 19.64 -1.13 9.45
C PRO A 22 19.62 -2.53 10.06
N VAL A 23 19.14 -2.64 11.30
CA VAL A 23 18.82 -3.95 11.87
C VAL A 23 17.61 -4.48 11.09
N PRO A 24 17.60 -5.75 10.65
CA PRO A 24 16.44 -6.34 10.02
C PRO A 24 15.23 -6.15 10.93
N ALA A 25 14.28 -5.32 10.51
CA ALA A 25 13.01 -5.19 11.20
C ALA A 25 12.26 -6.52 11.11
N SER A 26 11.43 -6.84 12.10
CA SER A 26 10.53 -7.98 12.00
C SER A 26 9.66 -7.82 10.75
N CYS A 27 9.70 -8.82 9.87
CA CYS A 27 8.82 -8.85 8.71
C CYS A 27 7.44 -9.35 9.16
N HIS A 28 6.54 -8.43 9.51
CA HIS A 28 5.14 -8.74 9.74
C HIS A 28 4.38 -8.81 8.41
N ALA A 29 4.83 -9.68 7.49
CA ALA A 29 4.09 -9.98 6.27
C ALA A 29 2.82 -10.76 6.65
N TRP A 30 1.77 -10.03 7.02
CA TRP A 30 0.47 -10.57 7.37
C TRP A 30 -0.25 -10.99 6.08
N THR A 31 -0.81 -12.20 6.05
CA THR A 31 -1.70 -12.64 4.98
C THR A 31 -2.98 -11.81 5.02
N PRO A 32 -3.30 -11.01 3.98
CA PRO A 32 -4.45 -10.12 4.01
C PRO A 32 -5.72 -10.88 4.42
N PHE A 33 -6.51 -10.28 5.29
CA PHE A 33 -7.79 -10.85 5.67
C PHE A 33 -8.74 -10.74 4.48
N VAL A 34 -9.12 -11.88 3.91
CA VAL A 34 -10.14 -11.96 2.86
C VAL A 34 -11.41 -12.51 3.47
N PHE A 35 -12.51 -11.77 3.30
CA PHE A 35 -13.81 -12.19 3.80
C PHE A 35 -14.32 -13.40 2.99
N LYS A 36 -14.82 -14.43 3.66
CA LYS A 36 -15.25 -15.69 3.00
C LYS A 36 -16.34 -15.46 1.96
N ASP A 37 -17.29 -14.58 2.26
CA ASP A 37 -18.39 -14.30 1.35
C ASP A 37 -17.96 -13.50 0.13
N LEU A 38 -16.69 -13.11 0.01
CA LEU A 38 -16.18 -12.46 -1.20
C LEU A 38 -16.24 -13.38 -2.42
N GLU A 39 -16.23 -14.69 -2.20
CA GLU A 39 -16.43 -15.70 -3.26
C GLU A 39 -17.86 -15.69 -3.79
N THR A 40 -18.85 -15.39 -2.95
CA THR A 40 -20.28 -15.52 -3.25
C THR A 40 -21.02 -14.18 -3.41
N CYS A 41 -20.47 -13.08 -2.90
CA CYS A 41 -21.12 -11.78 -2.87
C CYS A 41 -21.38 -11.27 -4.29
N THR A 42 -22.54 -10.66 -4.55
CA THR A 42 -22.89 -10.13 -5.87
C THR A 42 -22.46 -8.68 -6.07
N TYR A 43 -22.20 -7.97 -4.97
CA TYR A 43 -21.77 -6.58 -4.94
C TYR A 43 -20.58 -6.39 -3.99
N ALA A 44 -19.70 -5.45 -4.32
CA ALA A 44 -18.57 -5.05 -3.50
C ALA A 44 -18.45 -3.52 -3.42
N MET A 45 -17.94 -3.03 -2.30
CA MET A 45 -17.60 -1.62 -2.12
C MET A 45 -16.14 -1.41 -2.48
N LEU A 46 -15.84 -0.38 -3.27
CA LEU A 46 -14.48 -0.11 -3.73
C LEU A 46 -13.82 0.95 -2.84
N ARG A 47 -12.63 0.65 -2.35
CA ARG A 47 -11.75 1.66 -1.78
C ARG A 47 -10.93 2.31 -2.89
N ASP A 48 -10.97 3.62 -2.97
CA ASP A 48 -10.01 4.39 -3.78
C ASP A 48 -9.00 5.03 -2.82
N ASP A 49 -7.71 4.71 -2.96
CA ASP A 49 -6.66 5.19 -2.06
C ASP A 49 -5.99 6.49 -2.55
N SER A 50 -6.61 7.19 -3.51
CA SER A 50 -6.19 8.53 -3.92
C SER A 50 -6.32 9.56 -2.78
N ILE A 51 -5.64 10.70 -2.93
CA ILE A 51 -5.76 11.82 -1.99
C ILE A 51 -7.22 12.30 -2.01
N ARG A 52 -7.89 12.20 -0.86
CA ARG A 52 -9.30 12.52 -0.69
C ARG A 52 -9.50 13.82 0.09
N GLY A 53 -10.62 14.48 -0.16
CA GLY A 53 -11.10 15.57 0.69
C GLY A 53 -11.51 15.07 2.07
N ALA A 54 -11.45 15.93 3.09
CA ALA A 54 -11.70 15.56 4.49
C ALA A 54 -13.06 14.88 4.75
N LEU A 55 -14.06 15.15 3.92
CA LEU A 55 -15.43 14.61 4.07
C LEU A 55 -15.78 13.56 3.00
N GLN A 56 -14.82 13.05 2.23
CA GLN A 56 -15.08 12.03 1.22
C GLN A 56 -15.01 10.62 1.82
N PRO A 57 -16.05 9.78 1.67
CA PRO A 57 -16.08 8.45 2.25
C PRO A 57 -15.05 7.54 1.57
N PRO A 58 -14.22 6.79 2.32
CA PRO A 58 -13.11 6.01 1.77
C PRO A 58 -13.54 4.87 0.85
N TYR A 59 -14.78 4.40 0.98
CA TYR A 59 -15.37 3.41 0.09
C TYR A 59 -16.48 4.04 -0.73
N SER A 60 -16.53 3.73 -2.02
CA SER A 60 -17.60 4.13 -2.92
C SER A 60 -18.44 2.93 -3.31
N GLY A 61 -19.76 3.18 -3.37
CA GLY A 61 -20.78 2.33 -4.00
C GLY A 61 -20.88 0.90 -3.48
N PRO A 62 -22.00 0.23 -3.77
CA PRO A 62 -21.99 -1.20 -4.05
C PRO A 62 -21.96 -1.38 -5.57
N TYR A 63 -20.84 -1.89 -6.08
CA TYR A 63 -20.69 -2.19 -7.51
C TYR A 63 -20.93 -3.66 -7.77
N ARG A 64 -21.67 -3.96 -8.84
CA ARG A 64 -21.96 -5.34 -9.23
C ARG A 64 -20.68 -6.01 -9.70
N ILE A 65 -20.39 -7.21 -9.20
CA ILE A 65 -19.27 -8.03 -9.65
C ILE A 65 -19.69 -8.78 -10.92
N LEU A 66 -18.94 -8.58 -12.00
CA LEU A 66 -19.13 -9.24 -13.29
C LEU A 66 -18.27 -10.51 -13.42
N GLN A 67 -17.04 -10.47 -12.93
CA GLN A 67 -16.08 -11.57 -13.04
C GLN A 67 -15.17 -11.65 -11.81
N ARG A 68 -14.73 -12.87 -11.49
CA ARG A 68 -13.77 -13.19 -10.41
C ARG A 68 -12.65 -14.08 -10.98
N ILE A 69 -11.40 -13.70 -10.76
CA ILE A 69 -10.22 -14.46 -11.17
C ILE A 69 -9.18 -14.36 -10.05
N GLY A 70 -9.18 -15.32 -9.11
CA GLY A 70 -8.32 -15.28 -7.94
C GLY A 70 -8.55 -14.02 -7.10
N LYS A 71 -7.55 -13.14 -7.02
CA LYS A 71 -7.63 -11.85 -6.32
C LYS A 71 -8.22 -10.72 -7.17
N VAL A 72 -8.45 -10.94 -8.46
CA VAL A 72 -8.92 -9.91 -9.40
C VAL A 72 -10.44 -9.98 -9.54
N PHE A 73 -11.09 -8.83 -9.40
CA PHE A 73 -12.53 -8.66 -9.54
C PHE A 73 -12.81 -7.63 -10.63
N VAL A 74 -13.81 -7.89 -11.46
CA VAL A 74 -14.31 -6.92 -12.44
C VAL A 74 -15.63 -6.35 -11.92
N LEU A 75 -15.65 -5.05 -11.66
CA LEU A 75 -16.81 -4.32 -11.14
C LEU A 75 -17.48 -3.53 -12.26
N HIS A 76 -18.81 -3.52 -12.26
CA HIS A 76 -19.61 -2.65 -13.11
C HIS A 76 -19.85 -1.30 -12.42
N MET A 77 -19.24 -0.24 -12.95
CA MET A 77 -19.32 1.12 -12.43
C MET A 77 -19.95 2.05 -13.48
N GLY A 78 -21.29 2.09 -13.50
CA GLY A 78 -22.03 2.87 -14.48
C GLY A 78 -21.83 2.32 -15.89
N THR A 79 -21.25 3.10 -16.80
CA THR A 79 -20.94 2.64 -18.17
C THR A 79 -19.58 1.94 -18.30
N LYS A 80 -18.82 1.84 -17.20
CA LYS A 80 -17.45 1.34 -17.20
C LYS A 80 -17.34 0.01 -16.48
N GLU A 81 -16.41 -0.82 -16.94
CA GLU A 81 -15.95 -1.99 -16.22
C GLU A 81 -14.57 -1.70 -15.63
N VAL A 82 -14.41 -1.96 -14.33
CA VAL A 82 -13.16 -1.65 -13.63
C VAL A 82 -12.61 -2.90 -12.96
N ARG A 83 -11.33 -3.15 -13.21
CA ARG A 83 -10.57 -4.24 -12.61
C ARG A 83 -9.95 -3.77 -11.30
N VAL A 84 -10.22 -4.51 -10.23
CA VAL A 84 -9.72 -4.23 -8.89
C VAL A 84 -9.10 -5.49 -8.30
N ILE A 85 -8.19 -5.30 -7.36
CA ILE A 85 -7.47 -6.39 -6.70
C ILE A 85 -7.78 -6.31 -5.22
N VAL A 86 -8.01 -7.47 -4.61
CA VAL A 86 -8.06 -7.61 -3.16
C VAL A 86 -6.63 -7.70 -2.65
N SER A 87 -6.19 -6.65 -1.96
CA SER A 87 -4.86 -6.56 -1.35
C SER A 87 -4.74 -7.42 -0.11
#